data_AF-A0A924T871-F1
#
_entry.id   AF-A0A924T871-F1
#
_cell.length_a   1.000
_cell.length_b   1.000
_cell.length_c   1.000
_cell.angle_alpha   90.00
_cell.angle_beta   90.00
_cell.angle_gamma   90.00
#
_symmetry.space_group_name_H-M   'P 1'
#
loop_
_entity.id
_entity.type
_entity.pdbx_description
1 polymer ?
#
loop_
_entity_poly.entity_id
_entity_poly.type
_entity_poly.pdbx_seq_one_letter_code
_entity_poly.pdbx_strand_id
1 'polypeptide(L)' 'MEIVLYSPNLGYYARGNAQFGAMPSGENGQGSDFVTAPEMTAFFGRALAVQVAQALQVTDTRELWEFGAGSGALAA' A
#
# COMPACT_ATOMS: atom_id res chain seq x y z
N MET A 1 -19.02 -2.06 9.87
CA MET A 1 -17.56 -2.32 9.78
C MET A 1 -16.70 -1.13 10.20
N GLU A 2 -17.24 0.09 10.18
CA GLU A 2 -16.52 1.32 10.51
C GLU A 2 -15.70 1.27 11.81
N ILE A 3 -16.33 0.91 12.94
CA ILE A 3 -15.68 0.92 14.26
C ILE A 3 -14.48 -0.04 14.32
N VAL A 4 -14.65 -1.27 13.85
CA VAL A 4 -13.58 -2.30 13.94
C VAL A 4 -12.41 -2.03 13.00
N LEU A 5 -12.62 -1.28 11.91
CA LEU A 5 -11.58 -0.98 10.93
C LEU A 5 -10.89 0.37 11.20
N TYR A 6 -11.63 1.38 11.63
CA TYR A 6 -11.20 2.78 11.56
C TYR A 6 -11.34 3.57 12.87
N SER A 7 -11.78 2.95 13.98
CA SER A 7 -11.74 3.64 15.27
C SER A 7 -10.33 4.17 15.54
N PRO A 8 -10.15 5.46 15.87
CA PRO A 8 -8.81 6.02 16.09
C PRO A 8 -7.99 5.17 17.07
N ASN A 9 -6.75 4.83 16.68
CA ASN A 9 -5.78 4.00 17.41
C ASN A 9 -6.17 2.53 17.68
N LEU A 10 -7.45 2.15 17.53
CA LEU A 10 -7.96 0.82 17.89
C LEU A 10 -8.42 0.00 16.68
N GLY A 11 -8.84 0.70 15.63
CA GLY A 11 -9.28 0.11 14.38
C GLY A 11 -8.12 -0.60 13.69
N TYR A 12 -8.44 -1.68 12.98
CA TYR A 12 -7.46 -2.51 12.30
C TYR A 12 -6.47 -1.73 11.41
N TYR A 13 -6.95 -0.72 10.68
CA TYR A 13 -6.14 0.15 9.81
C TYR A 13 -5.67 1.46 10.47
N ALA A 14 -6.06 1.71 11.72
CA ALA A 14 -5.73 2.93 12.47
C ALA A 14 -4.76 2.68 13.65
N ARG A 15 -4.36 1.42 13.87
CA ARG A 15 -3.39 1.01 14.89
C ARG A 15 -1.96 0.96 14.31
N GLY A 16 -0.95 1.12 15.16
CA GLY A 16 0.47 1.18 14.74
C GLY A 16 1.16 -0.17 14.48
N ASN A 17 0.45 -1.30 14.48
CA ASN A 17 1.03 -2.61 14.19
C ASN A 17 1.24 -2.79 12.68
N ALA A 18 2.25 -3.54 12.25
CA ALA A 18 2.41 -3.92 10.85
C ALA A 18 1.26 -4.85 10.39
N GLN A 19 0.49 -4.43 9.38
CA GLN A 19 -0.53 -5.28 8.73
C GLN A 19 -0.01 -5.94 7.45
N PHE A 20 0.86 -5.24 6.72
CA PHE A 20 1.35 -5.63 5.39
C PHE A 20 2.74 -6.27 5.47
N GLY A 21 2.94 -7.35 4.73
CA GLY A 21 4.24 -8.02 4.62
C GLY A 21 4.12 -9.43 4.05
N ALA A 22 5.26 -10.05 3.75
CA ALA A 22 5.28 -11.37 3.12
C ALA A 22 5.12 -12.55 4.09
N MET A 23 5.37 -12.33 5.39
CA MET A 23 5.53 -13.41 6.37
C MET A 23 4.76 -13.14 7.69
N PRO A 24 4.17 -14.19 8.31
CA PRO A 24 3.50 -14.08 9.62
C PRO A 24 4.46 -13.82 10.80
N SER A 25 5.75 -14.13 10.61
CA SER A 25 6.82 -13.83 11.56
C SER A 25 7.82 -12.91 10.85
N GLY A 26 7.53 -11.61 10.83
CA GLY A 26 8.37 -10.61 10.17
C GLY A 26 9.52 -10.11 11.05
N GLU A 27 10.12 -8.99 10.65
CA GLU A 27 11.26 -8.39 11.36
C GLU A 27 10.91 -8.01 12.80
N ASN A 28 11.87 -8.21 13.72
CA ASN A 28 11.71 -7.92 15.15
C ASN A 28 10.51 -8.62 15.82
N GLY A 29 10.05 -9.76 15.26
CA GLY A 29 8.91 -10.52 15.78
C GLY A 29 7.55 -9.90 15.48
N GLN A 30 7.49 -8.85 14.65
CA GLN A 30 6.23 -8.28 14.16
C GLN A 30 5.85 -8.95 12.84
N GLY A 31 4.77 -9.73 12.87
CA GLY A 31 4.19 -10.38 11.70
C GLY A 31 3.41 -9.44 10.80
N SER A 32 3.01 -9.97 9.65
CA SER A 32 1.99 -9.38 8.77
C SER A 32 0.79 -10.31 8.68
N ASP A 33 -0.38 -9.73 8.45
CA ASP A 33 -1.61 -10.50 8.27
C ASP A 33 -1.79 -10.93 6.82
N PHE A 34 -1.27 -10.13 5.87
CA PHE A 34 -1.33 -10.42 4.44
C PHE A 34 -0.26 -9.63 3.64
N VAL A 35 0.02 -10.12 2.44
CA VAL A 35 0.91 -9.48 1.47
C VAL A 35 0.11 -8.73 0.39
N THR A 36 0.66 -7.64 -0.15
CA THR A 36 0.09 -6.92 -1.31
C THR A 36 1.06 -6.93 -2.48
N ALA A 37 0.59 -6.69 -3.70
CA ALA A 37 1.45 -6.76 -4.90
C ALA A 37 2.69 -5.83 -4.85
N PRO A 38 2.59 -4.57 -4.37
CA PRO A 38 3.78 -3.73 -4.17
C PRO A 38 4.81 -4.33 -3.18
N GLU A 39 4.35 -5.01 -2.13
CA GLU A 39 5.22 -5.68 -1.15
C GLU A 39 5.90 -6.94 -1.71
N MET A 40 5.28 -7.59 -2.71
CA MET A 40 5.84 -8.79 -3.33
C MET A 40 7.01 -8.46 -4.26
N THR A 41 6.90 -7.39 -5.04
CA THR A 41 7.92 -7.02 -6.04
C THR A 41 7.74 -5.61 -6.61
N ALA A 42 8.86 -4.92 -6.85
CA ALA A 42 8.88 -3.65 -7.57
C ALA A 42 8.37 -3.73 -9.02
N PHE A 43 8.29 -4.93 -9.61
CA PHE A 43 7.78 -5.08 -10.99
C PHE A 43 6.30 -4.73 -11.12
N PHE A 44 5.51 -4.86 -10.05
CA PHE A 44 4.11 -4.43 -10.06
C PHE A 44 3.99 -2.92 -10.29
N GLY A 45 4.71 -2.11 -9.49
CA GLY A 45 4.73 -0.64 -9.65
C GLY A 45 5.28 -0.20 -10.99
N ARG A 46 6.36 -0.84 -11.48
CA ARG A 46 6.92 -0.57 -12.81
C ARG A 46 5.93 -0.83 -13.94
N ALA A 47 5.17 -1.92 -13.87
CA ALA A 47 4.16 -2.23 -14.88
C ALA A 47 3.00 -1.21 -14.84
N LEU A 48 2.52 -0.86 -13.65
CA LEU A 48 1.46 0.15 -13.47
C LEU A 48 1.90 1.53 -13.96
N ALA A 49 3.15 1.91 -13.72
CA ALA A 49 3.71 3.20 -14.14
C ALA A 49 3.61 3.44 -15.66
N VAL A 50 3.68 2.38 -16.49
CA VAL A 50 3.50 2.50 -17.94
C VAL A 50 2.11 3.04 -18.29
N GLN A 51 1.07 2.51 -17.64
CA GLN A 51 -0.31 2.94 -17.88
C GLN A 51 -0.61 4.30 -17.24
N VAL A 52 -0.06 4.58 -16.06
CA VAL A 52 -0.17 5.91 -15.43
C VAL A 52 0.46 6.97 -16.33
N ALA A 53 1.66 6.72 -16.88
CA ALA A 53 2.32 7.65 -17.79
C ALA A 53 1.48 7.90 -19.06
N GLN A 54 0.88 6.86 -19.63
CA GLN A 54 -0.04 7.00 -20.75
C GLN A 54 -1.25 7.89 -20.40
N ALA A 55 -1.87 7.67 -19.24
CA ALA A 55 -3.04 8.43 -18.80
C ALA A 55 -2.69 9.91 -18.55
N LEU A 56 -1.57 10.19 -17.89
CA LEU A 56 -1.08 11.55 -17.67
C LEU A 56 -0.82 12.27 -19.00
N GLN A 57 -0.24 11.58 -19.98
CA GLN A 57 0.02 12.14 -21.30
C GLN A 57 -1.27 12.47 -22.06
N VAL A 58 -2.25 11.57 -22.06
CA VAL A 58 -3.53 11.76 -22.78
C VAL A 58 -4.38 12.87 -22.16
N THR A 59 -4.30 13.02 -20.84
CA THR A 59 -5.10 14.01 -20.10
C THR A 59 -4.39 15.34 -19.87
N ASP A 60 -3.10 15.44 -20.24
CA ASP A 60 -2.22 16.57 -19.95
C ASP A 60 -2.21 16.97 -18.46
N THR A 61 -2.19 15.96 -17.59
CA THR A 61 -2.12 16.14 -16.13
C THR A 61 -0.74 15.75 -15.61
N ARG A 62 -0.39 16.24 -14.41
CA ARG A 62 0.95 16.05 -13.82
C ARG A 62 0.93 15.60 -12.36
N GLU A 63 -0.24 15.38 -11.80
CA GLU A 63 -0.41 14.98 -10.40
C GLU A 63 -1.02 13.60 -10.31
N LEU A 64 -0.53 12.82 -9.34
CA LEU A 64 -1.05 11.50 -9.01
C LEU A 64 -1.35 11.48 -7.51
N TRP A 65 -2.51 10.92 -7.17
CA TRP A 65 -2.96 10.79 -5.79
C TRP A 65 -3.10 9.30 -5.48
N GLU A 66 -2.35 8.81 -4.50
CA GLU A 66 -2.46 7.45 -4.01
C GLU A 66 -3.24 7.42 -2.69
N PHE A 67 -4.31 6.64 -2.67
CA PHE A 67 -5.15 6.46 -1.50
C PHE A 67 -4.80 5.15 -0.80
N GLY A 68 -4.56 5.22 0.52
CA GLY A 68 -4.22 4.03 1.29
C GLY A 68 -2.86 3.44 0.88
N ALA A 69 -1.82 4.27 0.82
CA ALA A 69 -0.49 3.93 0.30
C ALA A 69 0.26 2.82 1.08
N GLY A 70 -0.32 2.28 2.16
CA GLY A 70 0.29 1.23 2.96
C GLY A 70 1.67 1.65 3.48
N SER A 71 2.69 0.86 3.16
CA SER A 71 4.09 1.15 3.47
C SER A 71 4.72 2.26 2.60
N GLY A 72 4.07 2.66 1.51
CA GLY A 72 4.62 3.51 0.46
C GLY A 72 5.35 2.76 -0.66
N ALA A 73 5.42 1.42 -0.62
CA ALA A 73 6.17 0.61 -1.60
C ALA A 73 5.76 0.82 -3.07
N LEU A 74 4.51 1.22 -3.34
CA LEU A 74 4.05 1.50 -4.70
C LEU A 74 4.54 2.85 -5.23
N ALA A 75 4.66 3.85 -4.36
CA ALA A 75 5.11 5.19 -4.71
C ALA A 75 6.65 5.36 -4.75
N ALA A 76 7.39 4.42 -4.15
CA ALA A 76 8.83 4.46 -3.97
C ALA A 76 9.66 4.24 -5.26
#